data_AF-A0A0D0VND7-F1
#
_entry.id   AF-A0A0D0VND7-F1
#
_cell.length_a   1.000
_cell.length_b   1.000
_cell.length_c   1.000
_cell.angle_alpha   90.00
_cell.angle_beta   90.00
_cell.angle_gamma   90.00
#
_symmetry.space_group_name_H-M   'P 1'
#
loop_
_entity.id
_entity.type
_entity.pdbx_description
1 polymer ?
#
loop_
_entity_poly.entity_id
_entity_poly.type
_entity_poly.pdbx_seq_one_letter_code
_entity_poly.pdbx_strand_id
1 'polypeptide(L)'
;MAFASLCFAGATTVRSTGIFSSITLMCFAVFGDAHIFDLSNKDYFKRLIRKILKPYLPALLVVAPFLMFQYYCETVFCTRESKLANTARPWCSNSPPVSYGFVQKLYWNVGPFEYWTLAQLPNIALAMPILSSSLVGVVKFFSHMVSSSQVHNHGAEEKPLPPILFELYSVHLLTMALLLFTSHTQIALRVCLGDPVVWWNAVKLGFDNVEMDEARKGQVKINNFGRYWVGWTVVWGAIAAVLWAGHYPPA
;
A
#
# COMPACT_ATOMS: atom_id res chain seq x y z
N MET A 1 -3.60 7.51 -17.48
CA MET A 1 -2.50 7.69 -16.51
C MET A 1 -2.44 9.11 -15.95
N ALA A 2 -2.34 10.17 -16.76
CA ALA A 2 -2.20 11.55 -16.25
C ALA A 2 -3.21 11.95 -15.16
N PHE A 3 -4.51 11.72 -15.37
CA PHE A 3 -5.54 12.01 -14.38
C PHE A 3 -5.35 11.22 -13.07
N ALA A 4 -5.11 9.90 -13.17
CA ALA A 4 -4.83 9.07 -12.01
C ALA A 4 -3.57 9.55 -11.24
N SER A 5 -2.53 9.95 -11.95
CA SER A 5 -1.31 10.51 -11.36
C SER A 5 -1.57 11.83 -10.62
N LEU A 6 -2.45 12.69 -11.15
CA LEU A 6 -2.87 13.91 -10.46
C LEU A 6 -3.67 13.59 -9.19
N CYS A 7 -4.58 12.61 -9.23
CA CYS A 7 -5.30 12.15 -8.03
C CYS A 7 -4.35 11.58 -6.97
N PHE A 8 -3.38 10.75 -7.37
CA PHE A 8 -2.38 10.20 -6.45
C PHE A 8 -1.39 11.25 -5.93
N ALA A 9 -1.05 12.26 -6.75
CA ALA A 9 -0.29 13.42 -6.28
C ALA A 9 -1.09 14.19 -5.22
N GLY A 10 -2.39 14.41 -5.43
CA GLY A 10 -3.30 14.98 -4.43
C GLY A 10 -3.41 14.14 -3.16
N ALA A 11 -3.38 12.81 -3.25
CA ALA A 11 -3.31 11.97 -2.06
C ALA A 11 -1.97 12.15 -1.31
N THR A 12 -0.88 12.32 -2.06
CA THR A 12 0.48 12.49 -1.50
C THR A 12 0.66 13.84 -0.79
N THR A 13 -0.02 14.90 -1.22
CA THR A 13 -0.02 16.19 -0.50
C THR A 13 -0.68 16.09 0.87
N VAL A 14 -1.72 15.25 1.01
CA VAL A 14 -2.44 15.06 2.28
C VAL A 14 -1.68 14.11 3.20
N ARG A 15 -1.11 13.03 2.65
CA ARG A 15 -0.31 12.06 3.41
C ARG A 15 0.86 11.55 2.59
N SER A 16 2.06 11.56 3.18
CA SER A 16 3.30 11.00 2.60
C SER A 16 3.19 9.53 2.18
N THR A 17 2.26 8.76 2.78
CA THR A 17 2.00 7.36 2.38
C THR A 17 1.48 7.24 0.95
N GLY A 18 0.95 8.31 0.35
CA GLY A 18 0.53 8.33 -1.06
C GLY A 18 1.65 8.05 -2.05
N ILE A 19 2.92 8.23 -1.65
CA ILE A 19 4.10 7.91 -2.47
C ILE A 19 4.08 6.45 -2.94
N PHE A 20 3.55 5.53 -2.14
CA PHE A 20 3.52 4.11 -2.51
C PHE A 20 2.61 3.82 -3.71
N SER A 21 1.65 4.69 -4.03
CA SER A 21 0.85 4.61 -5.25
C SER A 21 1.68 4.85 -6.53
N SER A 22 2.88 5.42 -6.43
CA SER A 22 3.80 5.52 -7.57
C SER A 22 4.26 4.14 -8.07
N ILE A 23 4.34 3.14 -7.18
CA ILE A 23 4.76 1.78 -7.49
C ILE A 23 3.68 1.06 -8.29
N THR A 24 2.41 1.29 -7.96
CA THR A 24 1.24 0.87 -8.75
C THR A 24 1.43 1.29 -10.21
N LEU A 25 1.61 2.59 -10.46
CA LEU A 25 1.80 3.14 -11.81
C LEU A 25 3.04 2.58 -12.53
N MET A 26 4.13 2.36 -11.78
CA MET A 26 5.35 1.76 -12.33
C MET A 26 5.12 0.31 -12.77
N CYS A 27 4.49 -0.50 -11.92
CA CYS A 27 4.14 -1.89 -12.23
C CYS A 27 3.16 -1.99 -13.41
N PHE A 28 2.13 -1.15 -13.47
CA PHE A 28 1.20 -1.10 -14.60
C PHE A 28 1.91 -0.83 -15.93
N ALA A 29 2.84 0.12 -15.92
CA ALA A 29 3.58 0.49 -17.12
C ALA A 29 4.58 -0.58 -17.58
N VAL A 30 5.11 -1.38 -16.64
CA VAL A 30 6.06 -2.48 -16.92
C VAL A 30 5.33 -3.75 -17.35
N PHE A 31 4.26 -4.15 -16.67
CA PHE A 31 3.59 -5.45 -16.86
C PHE A 31 2.27 -5.40 -17.63
N GLY A 32 1.60 -4.25 -17.67
CA GLY A 32 0.28 -4.14 -18.30
C GLY A 32 0.38 -3.93 -19.81
N ASP A 33 0.89 -2.76 -20.21
CA ASP A 33 0.68 -2.22 -21.56
C ASP A 33 1.94 -2.27 -22.45
N ALA A 34 3.07 -2.70 -21.88
CA ALA A 34 4.32 -2.89 -22.59
C ALA A 34 4.67 -4.38 -22.56
N HIS A 35 4.34 -5.12 -23.62
CA HIS A 35 5.09 -6.35 -23.90
C HIS A 35 6.56 -5.94 -24.10
N ILE A 36 7.35 -6.06 -23.03
CA ILE A 36 8.74 -5.61 -22.97
C ILE A 36 9.61 -6.37 -23.99
N PHE A 37 9.14 -7.54 -24.43
CA PHE A 37 9.92 -8.55 -25.16
C PHE A 37 9.70 -8.61 -26.68
N ASP A 38 8.84 -7.79 -27.28
CA ASP A 38 8.69 -7.80 -28.74
C ASP A 38 9.76 -6.91 -29.41
N LEU A 39 10.90 -7.53 -29.71
CA LEU A 39 12.16 -6.95 -30.19
C LEU A 39 12.31 -7.03 -31.71
N SER A 40 11.26 -6.72 -32.46
CA SER A 40 11.35 -6.63 -33.92
C SER A 40 10.98 -5.23 -34.43
N ASN A 41 11.91 -4.65 -35.20
CA ASN A 41 11.78 -3.53 -36.16
C ASN A 41 12.06 -2.05 -35.76
N LYS A 42 12.29 -1.25 -36.82
CA LYS A 42 12.85 0.11 -37.01
C LYS A 42 12.42 1.26 -36.05
N ASP A 43 11.43 1.08 -35.18
CA ASP A 43 10.92 2.12 -34.26
C ASP A 43 11.48 2.02 -32.83
N TYR A 44 12.60 1.32 -32.65
CA TYR A 44 13.22 1.05 -31.35
C TYR A 44 13.35 2.27 -30.45
N PHE A 45 13.90 3.38 -30.96
CA PHE A 45 14.18 4.57 -30.17
C PHE A 45 12.89 5.27 -29.67
N LYS A 46 11.87 5.38 -30.53
CA LYS A 46 10.56 5.95 -30.16
C LYS A 46 9.84 5.07 -29.14
N ARG A 47 9.95 3.74 -29.27
CA ARG A 47 9.39 2.79 -28.31
C ARG A 47 10.13 2.84 -26.97
N LEU A 48 11.46 2.95 -26.98
CA LEU A 48 12.28 3.08 -25.77
C LEU A 48 11.95 4.35 -25.00
N ILE A 49 11.84 5.49 -25.69
CA ILE A 49 11.43 6.76 -25.07
C ILE A 49 10.03 6.64 -24.45
N ARG A 50 9.05 6.06 -25.16
CA ARG A 50 7.72 5.84 -24.59
C ARG A 50 7.76 4.88 -23.40
N LYS A 51 8.58 3.81 -23.45
CA LYS A 51 8.75 2.85 -22.35
C LYS A 51 9.31 3.50 -21.09
N ILE A 52 10.18 4.51 -21.20
CA ILE A 52 10.72 5.26 -20.06
C ILE A 52 9.75 6.37 -19.64
N LEU A 53 9.30 7.23 -20.55
CA LEU A 53 8.48 8.38 -20.15
C LEU A 53 7.11 7.99 -19.59
N LYS A 54 6.50 6.91 -20.10
CA LYS A 54 5.14 6.48 -19.72
C LYS A 54 5.01 6.06 -18.24
N PRO A 55 5.93 5.29 -17.62
CA PRO A 55 5.95 5.06 -16.17
C PRO A 55 6.50 6.24 -15.36
N TYR A 56 7.65 6.77 -15.78
CA TYR A 56 8.46 7.62 -14.90
C TYR A 56 7.84 9.01 -14.70
N LEU A 57 7.20 9.60 -15.71
CA LEU A 57 6.55 10.90 -15.57
C LEU A 57 5.37 10.85 -14.57
N PRO A 58 4.41 9.91 -14.71
CA PRO A 58 3.39 9.64 -13.69
C PRO A 58 3.95 9.42 -12.28
N ALA A 59 4.98 8.59 -12.12
CA ALA A 59 5.57 8.30 -10.82
C ALA A 59 6.21 9.54 -10.20
N LEU A 60 6.93 10.34 -10.99
CA LEU A 60 7.53 11.59 -10.53
C LEU A 60 6.45 12.59 -10.09
N LEU A 61 5.33 12.67 -10.82
CA LEU A 61 4.22 13.54 -10.44
C LEU A 61 3.61 13.15 -9.09
N VAL A 62 3.52 11.86 -8.79
CA VAL A 62 3.04 11.36 -7.48
C VAL A 62 4.03 11.66 -6.36
N VAL A 63 5.33 11.54 -6.61
CA VAL A 63 6.38 11.76 -5.60
C VAL A 63 6.68 13.25 -5.38
N ALA A 64 6.43 14.10 -6.38
CA ALA A 64 6.79 15.51 -6.36
C ALA A 64 6.26 16.30 -5.14
N PRO A 65 4.99 16.17 -4.71
CA PRO A 65 4.50 16.86 -3.52
C PRO A 65 5.29 16.57 -2.25
N PHE A 66 5.72 15.32 -2.05
CA PHE A 66 6.52 14.95 -0.90
C PHE A 66 7.91 15.59 -0.96
N LEU A 67 8.56 15.57 -2.12
CA LEU A 67 9.88 16.19 -2.31
C LEU A 67 9.81 17.71 -2.13
N MET A 68 8.76 18.35 -2.67
CA MET A 68 8.51 19.77 -2.47
C MET A 68 8.35 20.11 -0.98
N PHE A 69 7.63 19.27 -0.22
CA PHE A 69 7.48 19.47 1.21
C PHE A 69 8.79 19.26 1.99
N GLN A 70 9.58 18.23 1.65
CA GLN A 70 10.90 18.04 2.27
C GLN A 70 11.84 19.22 2.00
N TYR A 71 11.86 19.71 0.76
CA TYR A 71 12.64 20.89 0.37
C TYR A 71 12.16 22.17 1.08
N TYR A 72 10.85 22.36 1.21
CA TYR A 72 10.28 23.45 1.98
C TYR A 72 10.75 23.39 3.44
N CYS A 73 10.69 22.23 4.09
CA CYS A 73 11.22 22.08 5.44
C CYS A 73 12.71 22.43 5.52
N GLU A 74 13.53 21.95 4.58
CA GLU A 74 14.96 22.24 4.57
C GLU A 74 15.23 23.75 4.49
N THR A 75 14.56 24.46 3.58
CA THR A 75 14.77 25.91 3.41
C THR A 75 14.33 26.73 4.62
N VAL A 76 13.29 26.30 5.35
CA VAL A 76 12.79 26.98 6.54
C VAL A 76 13.64 26.66 7.79
N PHE A 77 14.03 25.39 7.99
CA PHE A 77 14.64 24.93 9.24
C PHE A 77 16.16 24.76 9.20
N CYS A 78 16.76 24.66 8.02
CA CYS A 78 18.19 24.40 7.86
C CYS A 78 18.97 25.62 7.32
N THR A 79 18.61 26.82 7.81
CA THR A 79 19.27 28.08 7.42
C THR A 79 20.72 28.15 7.92
N ARG A 80 21.56 28.93 7.24
CA ARG A 80 22.96 29.15 7.66
C ARG A 80 23.05 29.72 9.08
N GLU A 81 22.13 30.62 9.42
CA GLU A 81 22.03 31.22 10.76
C GLU A 81 21.74 30.17 11.83
N SER A 82 20.75 29.29 11.60
CA SER A 82 20.42 28.22 12.55
C SER A 82 21.59 27.24 12.77
N LYS A 83 22.36 26.96 11.72
CA LYS A 83 23.57 26.11 11.80
C LYS A 83 24.68 26.81 12.60
N LEU A 84 24.90 28.10 12.36
CA LEU A 84 25.95 28.88 13.05
C LEU A 84 25.62 29.12 14.53
N ALA A 85 24.34 29.32 14.85
CA ALA A 85 23.85 29.50 16.22
C ALA A 85 23.68 28.19 16.99
N ASN A 86 24.00 27.02 16.39
CA ASN A 86 23.73 25.68 16.96
C ASN A 86 22.26 25.46 17.36
N THR A 87 21.31 26.11 16.66
CA THR A 87 19.86 25.95 16.87
C THR A 87 19.17 25.17 15.74
N ALA A 88 19.91 24.76 14.72
CA ALA A 88 19.41 23.94 13.61
C ALA A 88 18.83 22.61 14.12
N ARG A 89 17.79 22.11 13.43
CA ARG A 89 17.20 20.81 13.78
C ARG A 89 18.19 19.68 13.48
N PRO A 90 18.22 18.59 14.28
CA PRO A 90 19.22 17.53 14.12
C PRO A 90 19.25 16.84 12.75
N TRP A 91 18.13 16.84 12.03
CA TRP A 91 18.07 16.27 10.68
C TRP A 91 18.71 17.14 9.60
N CYS A 92 19.06 18.40 9.90
CA CYS A 92 19.77 19.29 8.99
C CYS A 92 21.24 18.92 8.76
N SER A 93 21.81 18.03 9.60
CA SER A 93 23.15 17.48 9.42
C SER A 93 23.18 16.18 8.61
N ASN A 94 22.01 15.60 8.30
CA ASN A 94 21.92 14.39 7.48
C ASN A 94 22.08 14.72 5.99
N SER A 95 22.56 13.76 5.21
CA SER A 95 22.63 13.85 3.75
C SER A 95 21.88 12.68 3.11
N PRO A 96 20.64 12.87 2.62
CA PRO A 96 19.88 14.13 2.52
C PRO A 96 19.24 14.58 3.86
N PRO A 97 18.96 15.90 4.03
CA PRO A 97 18.31 16.45 5.23
C PRO A 97 16.80 16.21 5.20
N VAL A 98 16.39 14.96 5.46
CA VAL A 98 14.98 14.55 5.42
C VAL A 98 14.31 14.74 6.78
N SER A 99 13.41 15.71 6.86
CA SER A 99 12.62 15.99 8.06
C SER A 99 11.67 14.85 8.42
N TYR A 100 11.08 14.19 7.41
CA TYR A 100 10.04 13.17 7.62
C TYR A 100 10.49 12.04 8.53
N GLY A 101 11.62 11.39 8.20
CA GLY A 101 12.14 10.26 8.99
C GLY A 101 12.47 10.65 10.43
N PHE A 102 13.00 11.87 10.63
CA PHE A 102 13.29 12.38 11.96
C PHE A 102 12.01 12.61 12.78
N VAL A 103 11.00 13.27 12.21
CA VAL A 103 9.72 13.53 12.89
C VAL A 103 9.03 12.21 13.24
N GLN A 104 8.99 11.28 12.28
CA GLN A 104 8.44 9.94 12.47
C GLN A 104 9.13 9.24 13.67
N LYS A 105 10.46 9.22 13.71
CA LYS A 105 11.19 8.59 14.81
C LYS A 105 11.00 9.32 16.14
N LEU A 106 11.08 10.65 16.15
CA LEU A 106 11.07 11.44 17.39
C LEU A 106 9.71 11.39 18.10
N TYR A 107 8.62 11.54 17.36
CA TYR A 107 7.29 11.66 17.95
C TYR A 107 6.55 10.32 18.00
N TRP A 108 6.83 9.43 17.05
CA TRP A 108 6.14 8.15 16.96
C TRP A 108 7.00 6.95 17.30
N ASN A 109 8.30 7.12 17.62
CA ASN A 109 9.20 6.00 17.90
C ASN A 109 9.07 4.88 16.85
N VAL A 110 8.96 5.25 15.57
CA VAL A 110 8.90 4.26 14.51
C VAL A 110 10.30 3.79 14.15
N GLY A 111 10.43 2.49 13.99
CA GLY A 111 11.63 1.80 13.57
C GLY A 111 11.34 0.31 13.41
N PRO A 112 12.26 -0.45 12.80
CA PRO A 112 12.11 -1.89 12.63
C PRO A 112 11.77 -2.55 13.96
N PHE A 113 10.55 -3.07 14.06
CA PHE A 113 10.01 -3.78 15.22
C PHE A 113 9.82 -2.96 16.52
N GLU A 114 10.12 -1.67 16.55
CA GLU A 114 10.01 -0.80 17.74
C GLU A 114 8.58 -0.74 18.32
N TYR A 115 7.57 -0.99 17.49
CA TYR A 115 6.16 -0.97 17.90
C TYR A 115 5.68 -2.28 18.53
N TRP A 116 6.40 -3.39 18.37
CA TRP A 116 5.97 -4.72 18.81
C TRP A 116 6.26 -4.96 20.28
N THR A 117 5.54 -4.23 21.14
CA THR A 117 5.65 -4.34 22.60
C THR A 117 4.37 -4.89 23.22
N LEU A 118 4.48 -5.51 24.41
CA LEU A 118 3.32 -6.07 25.12
C LEU A 118 2.27 -5.01 25.46
N ALA A 119 2.68 -3.75 25.67
CA ALA A 119 1.78 -2.63 25.91
C ALA A 119 0.87 -2.34 24.70
N GLN A 120 1.30 -2.67 23.48
CA GLN A 120 0.54 -2.46 22.25
C GLN A 120 -0.36 -3.64 21.88
N LEU A 121 -0.42 -4.71 22.70
CA LEU A 121 -1.26 -5.87 22.43
C LEU A 121 -2.73 -5.53 22.13
N PRO A 122 -3.40 -4.58 22.82
CA PRO A 122 -4.78 -4.22 22.47
C PRO A 122 -4.89 -3.66 21.03
N ASN A 123 -3.93 -2.83 20.62
CA ASN A 123 -3.89 -2.22 19.28
C ASN A 123 -3.53 -3.22 18.20
N ILE A 124 -2.64 -4.17 18.51
CA ILE A 124 -2.31 -5.27 17.62
C ILE A 124 -3.54 -6.17 17.44
N ALA A 125 -4.17 -6.58 18.54
CA ALA A 125 -5.36 -7.43 18.54
C ALA A 125 -6.50 -6.82 17.71
N LEU A 126 -6.66 -5.51 17.77
CA LEU A 126 -7.65 -4.80 16.97
C LEU A 126 -7.36 -4.88 15.47
N ALA A 127 -6.09 -4.74 15.07
CA ALA A 127 -5.67 -4.83 13.67
C ALA A 127 -5.56 -6.27 13.14
N MET A 128 -5.58 -7.29 14.02
CA MET A 128 -5.35 -8.70 13.66
C MET A 128 -6.24 -9.24 12.55
N PRO A 129 -7.56 -8.94 12.47
CA PRO A 129 -8.39 -9.44 11.37
C PRO A 129 -7.81 -8.99 10.02
N ILE A 130 -7.50 -7.71 9.88
CA ILE A 130 -6.91 -7.15 8.66
C ILE A 130 -5.56 -7.79 8.36
N LEU A 131 -4.65 -7.81 9.34
CA LEU A 131 -3.30 -8.31 9.12
C LEU A 131 -3.29 -9.81 8.74
N SER A 132 -4.14 -10.61 9.38
CA SER A 132 -4.23 -12.05 9.11
C SER A 132 -4.86 -12.36 7.74
N SER A 133 -5.97 -11.69 7.37
CA SER A 133 -6.60 -11.91 6.07
C SER A 133 -5.70 -11.45 4.92
N SER A 134 -5.01 -10.32 5.09
CA SER A 134 -3.98 -9.82 4.18
C SER A 134 -2.83 -10.79 4.01
N LEU A 135 -2.25 -11.28 5.11
CA LEU A 135 -1.12 -12.21 5.06
C LEU A 135 -1.52 -13.50 4.32
N VAL A 136 -2.65 -14.10 4.68
CA VAL A 136 -3.13 -15.33 4.03
C VAL A 136 -3.40 -15.11 2.55
N GLY A 137 -4.02 -13.99 2.19
CA GLY A 137 -4.30 -13.65 0.80
C GLY A 137 -3.04 -13.46 -0.05
N VAL A 138 -2.08 -12.69 0.45
CA VAL A 138 -0.77 -12.46 -0.19
C VAL A 138 -0.02 -13.78 -0.36
N VAL A 139 0.08 -14.59 0.68
CA VAL A 139 0.77 -15.89 0.62
C VAL A 139 0.13 -16.79 -0.43
N LYS A 140 -1.21 -16.92 -0.43
CA LYS A 140 -1.93 -17.74 -1.43
C LYS A 140 -1.75 -17.22 -2.86
N PHE A 141 -1.75 -15.90 -3.05
CA PHE A 141 -1.60 -15.29 -4.37
C PHE A 141 -0.20 -15.54 -4.95
N PHE A 142 0.85 -15.24 -4.18
CA PHE A 142 2.23 -15.43 -4.65
C PHE A 142 2.62 -16.91 -4.72
N SER A 143 2.12 -17.78 -3.81
CA SER A 143 2.37 -19.22 -3.91
C SER A 143 1.74 -19.82 -5.16
N HIS A 144 0.51 -19.41 -5.51
CA HIS A 144 -0.16 -19.84 -6.74
C HIS A 144 0.62 -19.38 -7.98
N MET A 145 1.15 -18.16 -7.98
CA MET A 145 1.95 -17.65 -9.09
C MET A 145 3.26 -18.41 -9.27
N VAL A 146 3.96 -18.72 -8.17
CA VAL A 146 5.19 -19.54 -8.19
C VAL A 146 4.88 -20.96 -8.67
N SER A 147 3.79 -21.56 -8.19
CA SER A 147 3.36 -22.91 -8.58
C SER A 147 2.87 -22.97 -10.04
N SER A 148 2.09 -22.00 -10.49
CA SER A 148 1.60 -21.89 -11.88
C SER A 148 2.77 -21.67 -12.85
N SER A 149 3.78 -20.88 -12.45
CA SER A 149 5.03 -20.75 -13.20
C SER A 149 5.83 -22.05 -13.31
N GLN A 150 5.68 -22.98 -12.36
CA GLN A 150 6.30 -24.31 -12.42
C GLN A 150 5.48 -25.31 -13.26
N VAL A 151 4.15 -25.19 -13.23
CA VAL A 151 3.19 -26.06 -13.94
C VAL A 151 3.04 -25.70 -15.42
N HIS A 152 3.43 -24.50 -15.85
CA HIS A 152 3.48 -24.14 -17.29
C HIS A 152 4.45 -25.01 -18.11
N ASN A 153 5.26 -25.86 -17.47
CA ASN A 153 6.06 -26.91 -18.11
C ASN A 153 5.23 -28.17 -18.50
N HIS A 154 3.97 -28.29 -18.04
CA HIS A 154 3.10 -29.44 -18.30
C HIS A 154 1.69 -29.01 -18.73
N GLY A 155 1.56 -28.49 -19.96
CA GLY A 155 0.40 -28.67 -20.85
C GLY A 155 -1.00 -28.19 -20.44
N ALA A 156 -1.21 -27.61 -19.26
CA ALA A 156 -2.51 -27.10 -18.84
C ALA A 156 -2.70 -25.63 -19.24
N GLU A 157 -3.75 -25.35 -20.00
CA GLU A 157 -4.18 -24.02 -20.43
C GLU A 157 -4.76 -23.20 -19.24
N GLU A 158 -3.91 -22.79 -18.30
CA GLU A 158 -4.31 -21.81 -17.28
C GLU A 158 -4.37 -20.42 -17.91
N LYS A 159 -5.52 -19.74 -17.78
CA LYS A 159 -5.65 -18.34 -18.21
C LYS A 159 -4.63 -17.48 -17.46
N PRO A 160 -3.80 -16.67 -18.15
CA PRO A 160 -2.85 -15.81 -17.48
C PRO A 160 -3.57 -14.84 -16.55
N LEU A 161 -3.06 -14.69 -15.34
CA LEU A 161 -3.60 -13.76 -14.36
C LEU A 161 -3.61 -12.34 -14.96
N PRO A 162 -4.71 -11.57 -14.80
CA PRO A 162 -4.73 -10.17 -15.23
C PRO A 162 -3.58 -9.39 -14.60
N PRO A 163 -2.78 -8.63 -15.38
CA PRO A 163 -1.65 -7.85 -14.87
C PRO A 163 -2.01 -6.90 -13.72
N ILE A 164 -3.25 -6.40 -13.72
CA ILE A 164 -3.79 -5.53 -12.68
C ILE A 164 -3.89 -6.21 -11.30
N LEU A 165 -4.12 -7.53 -11.25
CA LEU A 165 -4.17 -8.25 -9.97
C LEU A 165 -2.77 -8.37 -9.36
N PHE A 166 -1.77 -8.67 -10.18
CA PHE A 166 -0.37 -8.68 -9.74
C PHE A 166 0.04 -7.34 -9.14
N GLU A 167 -0.34 -6.26 -9.81
CA GLU A 167 -0.06 -4.90 -9.38
C GLU A 167 -0.71 -4.56 -8.03
N LEU A 168 -2.01 -4.81 -7.88
CA LEU A 168 -2.73 -4.52 -6.64
C LEU A 168 -2.17 -5.33 -5.46
N TYR A 169 -1.86 -6.62 -5.65
CA TYR A 169 -1.25 -7.44 -4.61
C TYR A 169 0.19 -7.03 -4.28
N SER A 170 0.95 -6.50 -5.23
CA SER A 170 2.30 -5.98 -4.98
C SER A 170 2.28 -4.72 -4.12
N VAL A 171 1.36 -3.79 -4.41
CA VAL A 171 1.16 -2.57 -3.62
C VAL A 171 0.65 -2.91 -2.22
N HIS A 172 -0.26 -3.88 -2.13
CA HIS A 172 -0.76 -4.40 -0.87
C HIS A 172 0.37 -5.01 -0.02
N LEU A 173 1.23 -5.86 -0.61
CA LEU A 173 2.38 -6.45 0.06
C LEU A 173 3.33 -5.39 0.62
N LEU A 174 3.65 -4.36 -0.17
CA LEU A 174 4.51 -3.28 0.30
C LEU A 174 3.87 -2.50 1.45
N THR A 175 2.58 -2.21 1.34
CA THR A 175 1.80 -1.56 2.40
C THR A 175 1.82 -2.39 3.69
N MET A 176 1.64 -3.70 3.58
CA MET A 176 1.76 -4.62 4.72
C MET A 176 3.17 -4.63 5.31
N ALA A 177 4.21 -4.60 4.48
CA ALA A 177 5.59 -4.51 4.96
C ALA A 177 5.84 -3.21 5.74
N LEU A 178 5.36 -2.08 5.22
CA LEU A 178 5.48 -0.79 5.93
C LEU A 178 4.72 -0.78 7.26
N LEU A 179 3.56 -1.43 7.31
CA LEU A 179 2.79 -1.60 8.56
C LEU A 179 3.52 -2.49 9.56
N LEU A 180 4.18 -3.54 9.09
CA LEU A 180 4.92 -4.49 9.93
C LEU A 180 6.20 -3.87 10.51
N PHE A 181 6.97 -3.18 9.66
CA PHE A 181 8.33 -2.78 10.00
C PHE A 181 8.46 -1.32 10.44
N THR A 182 7.61 -0.41 9.96
CA THR A 182 7.90 1.03 10.08
C THR A 182 6.71 1.85 10.57
N SER A 183 5.59 1.22 10.91
CA SER A 183 4.35 1.94 11.24
C SER A 183 3.63 1.29 12.41
N HIS A 184 2.71 2.04 13.02
CA HIS A 184 1.82 1.51 14.05
C HIS A 184 0.77 0.62 13.40
N THR A 185 0.40 -0.49 14.06
CA THR A 185 -0.62 -1.42 13.52
C THR A 185 -1.98 -0.74 13.34
N GLN A 186 -2.26 0.32 14.10
CA GLN A 186 -3.46 1.14 13.94
C GLN A 186 -3.60 1.74 12.53
N ILE A 187 -2.49 2.07 11.87
CA ILE A 187 -2.52 2.61 10.50
C ILE A 187 -3.15 1.60 9.53
N ALA A 188 -3.08 0.30 9.81
CA ALA A 188 -3.71 -0.75 9.00
C ALA A 188 -5.23 -0.58 8.91
N LEU A 189 -5.88 -0.16 10.01
CA LEU A 189 -7.33 0.06 10.09
C LEU A 189 -7.79 1.22 9.21
N ARG A 190 -6.90 2.16 8.92
CA ARG A 190 -7.18 3.30 8.03
C ARG A 190 -6.87 2.99 6.58
N VAL A 191 -5.78 2.27 6.33
CA VAL A 191 -5.33 1.98 4.97
C VAL A 191 -6.21 0.91 4.31
N CYS A 192 -6.75 -0.05 5.08
CA CYS A 192 -7.61 -1.11 4.54
C CYS A 192 -8.88 -0.59 3.84
N LEU A 193 -9.39 0.59 4.21
CA LEU A 193 -10.58 1.17 3.59
C LEU A 193 -10.33 1.57 2.13
N GLY A 194 -9.09 1.94 1.80
CA GLY A 194 -8.65 2.27 0.45
C GLY A 194 -8.04 1.10 -0.32
N ASP A 195 -7.94 -0.07 0.31
CA ASP A 195 -7.25 -1.23 -0.26
C ASP A 195 -8.23 -2.35 -0.63
N PRO A 196 -8.56 -2.52 -1.92
CA PRO A 196 -9.51 -3.54 -2.35
C PRO A 196 -9.03 -4.97 -2.08
N VAL A 197 -7.71 -5.20 -1.95
CA VAL A 197 -7.14 -6.54 -1.76
C VAL A 197 -7.55 -7.12 -0.40
N VAL A 198 -7.64 -6.28 0.65
CA VAL A 198 -8.12 -6.71 1.97
C VAL A 198 -9.52 -7.29 1.87
N TRP A 199 -10.42 -6.59 1.18
CA TRP A 199 -11.82 -6.98 1.04
C TRP A 199 -11.99 -8.22 0.16
N TRP A 200 -11.23 -8.32 -0.92
CA TRP A 200 -11.23 -9.54 -1.75
C TRP A 200 -10.74 -10.75 -0.97
N ASN A 201 -9.70 -10.59 -0.14
CA ASN A 201 -9.21 -11.65 0.72
C ASN A 201 -10.25 -12.03 1.78
N ALA A 202 -10.88 -11.05 2.42
CA ALA A 202 -11.94 -11.30 3.39
C ALA A 202 -13.12 -12.06 2.77
N VAL A 203 -13.54 -11.68 1.56
CA VAL A 203 -14.61 -12.38 0.85
C VAL A 203 -14.19 -13.82 0.51
N LYS A 204 -13.01 -14.00 -0.10
CA LYS A 204 -12.51 -15.33 -0.50
C LYS A 204 -12.27 -16.27 0.68
N LEU A 205 -11.98 -15.73 1.87
CA LEU A 205 -11.75 -16.51 3.09
C LEU A 205 -13.03 -16.73 3.89
N GLY A 206 -14.00 -15.81 3.85
CA GLY A 206 -15.21 -15.84 4.69
C GLY A 206 -16.45 -16.43 4.01
N PHE A 207 -16.44 -16.50 2.68
CA PHE A 207 -17.58 -16.89 1.87
C PHE A 207 -17.12 -18.03 0.95
N ASP A 208 -17.51 -19.25 1.30
CA ASP A 208 -17.12 -20.46 0.56
C ASP A 208 -17.77 -20.41 -0.82
N ASN A 209 -16.96 -20.61 -1.87
CA ASN A 209 -17.37 -20.83 -3.26
C ASN A 209 -18.65 -20.07 -3.67
N VAL A 210 -18.61 -18.74 -3.59
CA VAL A 210 -19.66 -17.92 -4.19
C VAL A 210 -19.58 -18.08 -5.70
N GLU A 211 -20.19 -19.15 -6.22
CA GLU A 211 -20.55 -19.21 -7.62
C GLU A 211 -21.53 -18.07 -7.88
N MET A 212 -21.31 -17.30 -8.95
CA MET A 212 -22.16 -16.14 -9.28
C MET A 212 -23.66 -16.52 -9.34
N ASP A 213 -23.98 -17.77 -9.66
CA ASP A 213 -25.34 -18.30 -9.69
C ASP A 213 -25.95 -18.60 -8.31
N GLU A 214 -25.15 -18.98 -7.31
CA GLU A 214 -25.63 -19.18 -5.93
C GLU A 214 -25.92 -17.84 -5.23
N ALA A 215 -25.10 -16.81 -5.52
CA ALA A 215 -25.36 -15.45 -5.06
C ALA A 215 -26.70 -14.91 -5.58
N ARG A 216 -27.06 -15.23 -6.83
CA ARG A 216 -28.33 -14.83 -7.46
C ARG A 216 -29.55 -15.52 -6.84
N LYS A 217 -29.36 -16.73 -6.29
CA LYS A 217 -30.40 -17.50 -5.56
C LYS A 217 -30.48 -17.13 -4.07
N GLY A 218 -29.68 -16.18 -3.60
CA GLY A 218 -29.66 -15.72 -2.21
C GLY A 218 -29.07 -16.73 -1.21
N GLN A 219 -28.43 -17.80 -1.69
CA GLN A 219 -27.84 -18.84 -0.85
C GLN A 219 -26.34 -18.60 -0.67
N VAL A 220 -25.98 -17.57 0.10
CA VAL A 220 -24.58 -17.31 0.44
C VAL A 220 -24.22 -18.05 1.71
N LYS A 221 -23.39 -19.10 1.60
CA LYS A 221 -22.87 -19.82 2.78
C LYS A 221 -21.71 -19.04 3.40
N ILE A 222 -21.93 -18.54 4.60
CA ILE A 222 -20.92 -17.82 5.39
C ILE A 222 -20.30 -18.80 6.38
N ASN A 223 -18.98 -18.97 6.31
CA ASN A 223 -18.23 -19.78 7.26
C ASN A 223 -18.00 -19.03 8.60
N ASN A 224 -17.39 -19.70 9.58
CA ASN A 224 -17.17 -19.11 10.90
C ASN A 224 -16.28 -17.85 10.83
N PHE A 225 -15.29 -17.82 9.93
CA PHE A 225 -14.44 -16.65 9.72
C PHE A 225 -15.23 -15.48 9.13
N GLY A 226 -16.09 -15.71 8.15
CA GLY A 226 -16.94 -14.68 7.56
C GLY A 226 -17.91 -14.07 8.58
N ARG A 227 -18.52 -14.89 9.44
CA ARG A 227 -19.37 -14.40 10.54
C ARG A 227 -18.58 -13.53 11.52
N TYR A 228 -17.39 -13.98 11.91
CA TYR A 228 -16.49 -13.20 12.77
C TYR A 228 -16.07 -11.88 12.11
N TRP A 229 -15.68 -11.90 10.84
CA TRP A 229 -15.26 -10.72 10.08
C TRP A 229 -16.36 -9.67 10.01
N VAL A 230 -17.58 -10.09 9.66
CA VAL A 230 -18.75 -9.19 9.59
C VAL A 230 -19.05 -8.60 10.97
N GLY A 231 -19.08 -9.44 12.01
CA GLY A 231 -19.29 -8.97 13.38
C GLY A 231 -18.23 -7.97 13.84
N TRP A 232 -16.95 -8.28 13.61
CA TRP A 232 -15.84 -7.36 13.88
C TRP A 232 -15.99 -6.04 13.12
N THR A 233 -16.34 -6.08 11.83
CA THR A 233 -16.52 -4.88 11.01
C THR A 233 -17.62 -3.97 11.56
N VAL A 234 -18.76 -4.54 11.97
CA VAL A 234 -19.89 -3.78 12.54
C VAL A 234 -19.51 -3.16 13.88
N VAL A 235 -18.92 -3.95 14.78
CA VAL A 235 -18.52 -3.50 16.11
C VAL A 235 -17.44 -2.41 16.01
N TRP A 236 -16.39 -2.66 15.23
CA TRP A 236 -15.32 -1.69 15.03
C TRP A 236 -15.81 -0.43 14.33
N GLY A 237 -16.67 -0.54 13.31
CA GLY A 237 -17.25 0.61 12.63
C GLY A 237 -18.05 1.51 13.58
N ALA A 238 -18.84 0.91 14.50
CA ALA A 238 -19.57 1.66 15.52
C ALA A 238 -18.62 2.35 16.52
N ILE A 239 -17.61 1.63 17.01
CA ILE A 239 -16.61 2.19 17.93
C ILE A 239 -15.84 3.33 17.26
N ALA A 240 -15.40 3.15 16.02
CA ALA A 240 -14.66 4.15 15.25
C ALA A 240 -15.48 5.42 15.05
N ALA A 241 -16.78 5.30 14.78
CA ALA A 241 -17.68 6.45 14.66
C ALA A 241 -17.78 7.26 15.97
N VAL A 242 -17.88 6.58 17.12
CA VAL A 242 -17.92 7.22 18.44
C VAL A 242 -16.59 7.89 18.78
N LEU A 243 -15.46 7.20 18.55
CA LEU A 243 -14.12 7.76 18.77
C LEU A 243 -13.90 9.00 17.91
N TRP A 244 -14.29 8.94 16.64
CA TRP A 244 -14.22 10.07 15.72
C TRP A 244 -15.06 11.25 16.22
N ALA A 245 -16.32 11.01 16.62
CA ALA A 245 -17.18 12.06 17.17
C ALA A 245 -16.58 12.69 18.45
N GLY A 246 -15.88 11.90 19.25
CA GLY A 246 -15.16 12.35 20.45
C GLY A 246 -13.81 13.03 20.20
N HIS A 247 -13.38 13.20 18.94
CA HIS A 247 -12.04 13.69 18.57
C HIS A 247 -10.89 12.84 19.13
N TYR A 248 -11.17 11.61 19.57
CA TYR A 248 -10.12 10.65 19.86
C TYR A 248 -9.58 10.15 18.54
N PRO A 249 -8.26 9.90 18.41
CA PRO A 249 -7.74 9.25 17.23
C PRO A 249 -8.42 7.88 17.13
N PRO A 250 -9.36 7.67 16.19
CA PRO A 250 -9.83 6.32 15.94
C PRO A 250 -8.63 5.63 15.34
N ALA A 251 -8.15 4.58 16.01
CA ALA A 251 -7.01 3.80 15.53
C ALA A 251 -7.08 3.62 14.00
#